data_AF-A0A5H8S163-F1
#
_entry.id   AF-A0A5H8S163-F1
#
_cell.length_a   1.000
_cell.length_b   1.000
_cell.length_c   1.000
_cell.angle_alpha   90.00
_cell.angle_beta   90.00
_cell.angle_gamma   90.00
#
_symmetry.space_group_name_H-M   'P 1'
#
loop_
_entity.id
_entity.type
_entity.pdbx_description
1 polymer ?
#
loop_
_entity_poly.entity_id
_entity_poly.type
_entity_poly.pdbx_seq_one_letter_code
_entity_poly.pdbx_strand_id
1 'polypeptide(L)'
;MEIIDILIVVDAIRILNDHGKNNAAHTGEYVNLKNDGHNYIYMLGTWYHIQDQADSELDIFAKLGDKIRWRMTTLSMGEKYQGIIKDFVITSGKNNITPPRPAHKTITIPRIDTNELSLDKAVFSTADDIFWESTVLNPGPVTYHTKFV
;
A
#
# COMPACT_ATOMS: atom_id res chain seq x y z
N MET A 1 -5.79 18.75 9.78
CA MET A 1 -5.73 17.28 9.71
C MET A 1 -6.10 16.90 8.30
N GLU A 2 -5.11 16.47 7.55
CA GLU A 2 -5.25 15.94 6.19
C GLU A 2 -5.04 14.42 6.21
N ILE A 3 -5.48 13.76 5.14
CA ILE A 3 -5.20 12.35 4.89
C ILE A 3 -4.23 12.29 3.72
N ILE A 4 -3.09 11.66 3.95
CA ILE A 4 -2.04 11.45 2.98
C ILE A 4 -2.16 10.00 2.52
N ASP A 5 -2.70 9.82 1.32
CA ASP A 5 -2.86 8.48 0.74
C ASP A 5 -1.54 8.04 0.06
N ILE A 6 -1.13 6.82 0.38
CA ILE A 6 0.01 6.11 -0.19
C ILE A 6 -0.50 4.82 -0.83
N LEU A 7 -0.11 4.59 -2.07
CA LEU A 7 -0.31 3.33 -2.78
C LEU A 7 1.02 2.59 -2.87
N ILE A 8 1.05 1.38 -2.31
CA ILE A 8 2.15 0.42 -2.45
C ILE A 8 1.82 -0.48 -3.64
N VAL A 9 2.61 -0.40 -4.70
CA VAL A 9 2.47 -1.23 -5.90
C VAL A 9 3.53 -2.33 -5.91
N VAL A 10 3.10 -3.57 -6.09
CA VAL A 10 3.97 -4.76 -6.01
C VAL A 10 4.17 -5.41 -7.39
N ASP A 11 5.41 -5.58 -7.82
CA ASP A 11 5.78 -6.43 -8.96
C ASP A 11 5.84 -7.91 -8.54
N ALA A 12 4.67 -8.52 -8.47
CA ALA A 12 4.51 -9.89 -8.03
C ALA A 12 5.25 -10.91 -8.92
N ILE A 13 5.31 -10.69 -10.25
CA ILE A 13 5.98 -11.65 -11.15
C ILE A 13 7.49 -11.62 -10.95
N ARG A 14 8.08 -10.43 -10.75
CA ARG A 14 9.51 -10.34 -10.48
C ARG A 14 9.86 -10.96 -9.14
N ILE A 15 9.06 -10.72 -8.10
CA ILE A 15 9.25 -11.40 -6.79
C ILE A 15 9.20 -12.92 -6.97
N LEU A 16 8.20 -13.44 -7.68
CA LEU A 16 8.06 -14.88 -7.89
C LEU A 16 9.23 -15.48 -8.69
N ASN A 17 9.77 -14.75 -9.67
CA ASN A 17 10.94 -15.19 -10.43
C ASN A 17 12.20 -15.22 -9.56
N ASP A 18 12.38 -14.24 -8.68
CA ASP A 18 13.62 -14.07 -7.91
C ASP A 18 13.63 -14.81 -6.57
N HIS A 19 12.45 -15.04 -5.98
CA HIS A 19 12.27 -15.64 -4.65
C HIS A 19 11.50 -16.97 -4.67
N GLY A 20 10.81 -17.29 -5.76
CA GLY A 20 9.90 -18.43 -5.81
C GLY A 20 8.66 -18.27 -4.94
N LYS A 21 7.84 -19.32 -4.89
CA LYS A 21 6.70 -19.40 -3.97
C LYS A 21 7.17 -19.77 -2.56
N ASN A 22 6.52 -19.22 -1.54
CA ASN A 22 6.75 -19.58 -0.15
C ASN A 22 5.42 -19.84 0.58
N ASN A 23 5.51 -20.27 1.85
CA ASN A 23 4.35 -20.52 2.72
C ASN A 23 4.27 -19.51 3.88
N ALA A 24 4.80 -18.29 3.70
CA ALA A 24 4.86 -17.27 4.75
C ALA A 24 3.48 -16.93 5.33
N ALA A 25 2.44 -16.91 4.48
CA ALA A 25 1.07 -16.65 4.90
C ALA A 25 0.52 -17.66 5.93
N HIS A 26 0.98 -18.92 5.86
CA HIS A 26 0.52 -20.00 6.74
C HIS A 26 1.44 -20.21 7.94
N THR A 27 2.74 -20.03 7.75
CA THR A 27 3.78 -20.27 8.77
C THR A 27 4.06 -19.02 9.61
N GLY A 28 3.76 -17.83 9.10
CA GLY A 28 4.16 -16.55 9.70
C GLY A 28 5.63 -16.19 9.46
N GLU A 29 6.39 -17.03 8.76
CA GLU A 29 7.81 -16.82 8.48
C GLU A 29 7.99 -16.03 7.19
N TYR A 30 7.94 -14.70 7.30
CA TYR A 30 8.14 -13.79 6.18
C TYR A 30 9.59 -13.76 5.71
N VAL A 31 9.78 -13.68 4.40
CA VAL A 31 11.09 -13.59 3.75
C VAL A 31 11.30 -12.15 3.27
N ASN A 32 12.47 -11.58 3.59
CA ASN A 32 12.82 -10.26 3.08
C ASN A 32 13.00 -10.29 1.56
N LEU A 33 12.48 -9.27 0.89
CA LEU A 33 12.81 -9.02 -0.51
C LEU A 33 14.30 -8.69 -0.64
N LYS A 34 14.90 -9.05 -1.78
CA LYS A 34 16.26 -8.62 -2.09
C LYS A 34 16.31 -7.09 -2.24
N ASN A 35 17.50 -6.52 -2.05
CA ASN A 35 17.76 -5.08 -2.23
C ASN A 35 16.73 -4.20 -1.50
N ASP A 36 16.33 -4.56 -0.28
CA ASP A 36 15.36 -3.81 0.54
C ASP A 36 14.04 -3.46 -0.17
N GLY A 37 13.64 -4.27 -1.16
CA GLY A 37 12.42 -4.06 -1.94
C GLY A 37 12.61 -3.24 -3.22
N HIS A 38 13.79 -2.66 -3.46
CA HIS A 38 14.09 -1.95 -4.69
C HIS A 38 13.87 -2.87 -5.92
N ASN A 39 13.20 -2.33 -6.94
CA ASN A 39 12.72 -3.04 -8.14
C ASN A 39 11.56 -4.03 -7.94
N TYR A 40 11.03 -4.18 -6.73
CA TYR A 40 9.86 -5.03 -6.45
C TYR A 40 8.67 -4.22 -5.96
N ILE A 41 8.94 -3.11 -5.27
CA ILE A 41 7.94 -2.24 -4.64
C ILE A 41 8.06 -0.84 -5.23
N TYR A 42 6.92 -0.23 -5.54
CA TYR A 42 6.83 1.15 -5.98
C TYR A 42 5.80 1.87 -5.12
N MET A 43 6.25 2.83 -4.32
CA MET A 43 5.36 3.65 -3.51
C MET A 43 5.05 4.98 -4.19
N LEU A 44 3.76 5.31 -4.19
CA LEU A 44 3.22 6.53 -4.78
C LEU A 44 2.32 7.20 -3.75
N GLY A 45 2.16 8.50 -3.83
CA GLY A 45 1.17 9.18 -2.99
C GLY A 45 0.78 10.55 -3.51
N THR A 46 0.00 11.26 -2.70
CA THR A 46 -0.54 12.57 -3.07
C THR A 46 0.59 13.55 -3.42
N TRP A 47 0.59 14.08 -4.65
CA TRP A 47 1.67 14.88 -5.26
C TRP A 47 2.38 15.87 -4.31
N TYR A 48 1.63 16.69 -3.58
CA TYR A 48 2.20 17.76 -2.75
C TYR A 48 2.69 17.29 -1.37
N HIS A 49 2.46 16.02 -1.04
CA HIS A 49 2.88 15.40 0.21
C HIS A 49 4.06 14.45 0.05
N ILE A 50 4.50 14.13 -1.17
CA ILE A 50 5.50 13.07 -1.38
C ILE A 50 6.65 13.51 -2.28
N GLN A 51 7.87 13.20 -1.86
CA GLN A 51 9.08 13.24 -2.68
C GLN A 51 9.65 11.82 -2.85
N ASP A 52 10.47 11.63 -3.89
CA ASP A 52 11.13 10.36 -4.23
C ASP A 52 10.16 9.20 -4.46
N GLN A 53 9.11 9.48 -5.23
CA GLN A 53 8.10 8.50 -5.64
C GLN A 53 8.65 7.43 -6.57
N ALA A 54 7.90 6.33 -6.67
CA ALA A 54 8.17 5.18 -7.55
C ALA A 54 9.42 4.38 -7.17
N ASP A 55 9.74 4.33 -5.87
CA ASP A 55 10.72 3.43 -5.29
C ASP A 55 10.18 2.74 -4.02
N SER A 56 10.99 1.88 -3.38
CA SER A 56 10.67 1.17 -2.14
C SER A 56 10.80 2.03 -0.88
N GLU A 57 11.11 3.31 -1.03
CA GLU A 57 11.14 4.33 0.01
C GLU A 57 10.37 5.57 -0.44
N LEU A 58 9.94 6.41 0.50
CA LEU A 58 9.34 7.71 0.17
C LEU A 58 9.58 8.72 1.29
N ASP A 59 9.66 9.99 0.91
CA ASP A 59 9.62 11.11 1.85
C ASP A 59 8.22 11.68 1.94
N ILE A 60 7.67 11.80 3.15
CA ILE A 60 6.31 12.28 3.41
C ILE A 60 6.35 13.64 4.10
N PHE A 61 5.81 14.66 3.45
CA PHE A 61 5.57 15.98 4.03
C PHE A 61 4.23 15.99 4.76
N ALA A 62 4.26 15.81 6.09
CA ALA A 62 3.07 15.78 6.93
C ALA A 62 3.19 16.74 8.12
N LYS A 63 2.05 17.18 8.65
CA LYS A 63 1.96 17.95 9.90
C LYS A 63 1.55 17.02 11.05
N LEU A 64 1.82 17.46 12.27
CA LEU A 64 1.35 16.78 13.48
C LEU A 64 -0.18 16.62 13.43
N GLY A 65 -0.65 15.40 13.70
CA GLY A 65 -2.06 15.04 13.65
C GLY A 65 -2.58 14.62 12.28
N ASP A 66 -1.82 14.77 11.19
CA ASP A 66 -2.22 14.22 9.89
C ASP A 66 -2.24 12.69 9.91
N LYS A 67 -3.05 12.11 9.03
CA LYS A 67 -3.13 10.65 8.86
C LYS A 67 -2.40 10.22 7.62
N ILE A 68 -1.51 9.24 7.77
CA ILE A 68 -0.92 8.51 6.66
C ILE A 68 -1.78 7.27 6.44
N ARG A 69 -2.20 7.02 5.20
CA ARG A 69 -3.04 5.88 4.82
C ARG A 69 -2.40 5.08 3.69
N TRP A 70 -2.12 3.81 3.93
CA TRP A 70 -1.56 2.89 2.95
C TRP A 70 -2.62 1.98 2.36
N ARG A 71 -2.56 1.82 1.04
CA ARG A 71 -3.19 0.72 0.28
C ARG A 71 -2.13 -0.06 -0.45
N MET A 72 -2.48 -1.28 -0.85
CA MET A 72 -1.60 -2.12 -1.65
C MET A 72 -2.33 -2.65 -2.87
N THR A 73 -1.61 -2.76 -3.97
CA THR A 73 -2.04 -3.48 -5.16
C THR A 73 -0.85 -4.12 -5.85
N THR A 74 -1.11 -5.03 -6.77
CA THR A 74 -0.09 -5.54 -7.69
C THR A 74 -0.08 -4.71 -8.98
N LEU A 75 0.97 -4.81 -9.79
CA LEU A 75 0.99 -4.19 -11.13
C LEU A 75 -0.18 -4.66 -12.02
N SER A 76 -0.71 -5.87 -11.80
CA SER A 76 -1.88 -6.40 -12.50
C SER A 76 -3.23 -5.95 -11.91
N MET A 77 -3.22 -5.08 -10.89
CA MET A 77 -4.43 -4.62 -10.19
C MET A 77 -5.37 -5.75 -9.74
N GLY A 78 -4.81 -6.88 -9.31
CA GLY A 78 -5.58 -8.03 -8.85
C GLY A 78 -6.02 -9.04 -9.93
N GLU A 79 -5.74 -8.80 -11.22
CA GLU A 79 -6.15 -9.71 -12.31
C GLU A 79 -5.41 -11.05 -12.25
N LYS A 80 -4.08 -11.04 -12.42
CA LYS A 80 -3.24 -12.24 -12.34
C LYS A 80 -2.64 -12.50 -10.96
N TYR A 81 -2.20 -11.43 -10.31
CA TYR A 81 -1.63 -11.48 -8.96
C TYR A 81 -2.41 -10.55 -8.05
N GLN A 82 -2.58 -10.97 -6.80
CA GLN A 82 -3.22 -10.18 -5.75
C GLN A 82 -2.21 -9.96 -4.64
N GLY A 83 -2.44 -8.92 -3.85
CA GLY A 83 -1.55 -8.56 -2.75
C GLY A 83 -2.33 -7.84 -1.66
N ILE A 84 -2.09 -8.21 -0.41
CA ILE A 84 -2.67 -7.51 0.74
C ILE A 84 -1.65 -7.30 1.85
N ILE A 85 -1.72 -6.14 2.50
CA ILE A 85 -0.90 -5.83 3.68
C ILE A 85 -1.40 -6.65 4.87
N LYS A 86 -0.47 -7.32 5.55
CA LYS A 86 -0.72 -8.12 6.75
C LYS A 86 -0.25 -7.45 8.03
N ASP A 87 0.81 -6.65 7.96
CA ASP A 87 1.42 -6.05 9.14
C ASP A 87 2.42 -4.93 8.75
N PHE A 88 2.73 -4.07 9.72
CA PHE A 88 3.85 -3.12 9.66
C PHE A 88 4.79 -3.36 10.84
N VAL A 89 6.05 -3.67 10.55
CA VAL A 89 7.11 -3.80 11.55
C VAL A 89 7.96 -2.55 11.55
N ILE A 90 7.74 -1.66 12.52
CA ILE A 90 8.55 -0.43 12.68
C ILE A 90 9.86 -0.79 13.39
N THR A 91 10.99 -0.54 12.72
CA THR A 91 12.34 -0.79 13.24
C THR A 91 13.03 0.48 13.73
N SER A 92 12.59 1.66 13.26
CA SER A 92 13.07 2.98 13.73
C SER A 92 11.96 4.02 13.65
N GLY A 93 12.00 5.04 14.53
CA GLY A 93 11.04 6.15 14.50
C GLY A 93 9.64 5.83 15.07
N LYS A 94 9.49 4.79 15.89
CA LYS A 94 8.19 4.34 16.45
C LYS A 94 7.39 5.41 17.21
N ASN A 95 8.04 6.48 17.66
CA ASN A 95 7.40 7.58 18.39
C ASN A 95 6.95 8.72 17.44
N ASN A 96 7.28 8.64 16.15
CA ASN A 96 6.94 9.66 15.16
C ASN A 96 5.55 9.45 14.58
N ILE A 97 5.02 8.22 14.67
CA ILE A 97 3.68 7.87 14.22
C ILE A 97 3.02 6.92 15.22
N THR A 98 1.70 6.85 15.24
CA THR A 98 1.01 5.77 15.97
C THR A 98 1.34 4.41 15.33
N PRO A 99 1.20 3.26 16.02
CA PRO A 99 1.29 1.97 15.35
C PRO A 99 0.27 1.89 14.21
N PRO A 100 0.67 1.59 12.95
CA PRO A 100 -0.26 1.41 11.85
C PRO A 100 -1.29 0.33 12.17
N ARG A 101 -2.55 0.58 11.82
CA ARG A 101 -3.65 -0.36 12.07
C ARG A 101 -4.51 -0.53 10.83
N PRO A 102 -5.07 -1.73 10.59
CA PRO A 102 -6.03 -1.92 9.53
C PRO A 102 -7.34 -1.21 9.87
N ALA A 103 -7.95 -0.61 8.86
CA ALA A 103 -9.25 0.00 8.89
C ALA A 103 -9.97 -0.32 7.57
N HIS A 104 -11.29 -0.18 7.57
CA HIS A 104 -12.10 -0.38 6.37
C HIS A 104 -13.24 0.62 6.32
N LYS A 105 -13.75 0.86 5.11
CA LYS A 105 -14.97 1.64 4.87
C LYS A 105 -15.65 1.15 3.59
N THR A 106 -16.97 1.24 3.54
CA THR A 106 -17.69 1.06 2.28
C THR A 106 -17.55 2.34 1.44
N ILE A 107 -17.15 2.20 0.19
CA ILE A 107 -16.99 3.29 -0.78
C ILE A 107 -17.86 3.07 -2.00
N THR A 108 -18.11 4.15 -2.73
CA THR A 108 -18.71 4.11 -4.06
C THR A 108 -17.58 4.20 -5.10
N ILE A 109 -17.49 3.21 -5.98
CA ILE A 109 -16.49 3.16 -7.06
C ILE A 109 -17.16 3.26 -8.44
N PRO A 110 -16.57 4.00 -9.39
CA PRO A 110 -16.98 3.96 -10.78
C PRO A 110 -16.53 2.65 -11.43
N ARG A 111 -17.35 2.10 -12.31
CA ARG A 111 -17.01 1.00 -13.23
C ARG A 111 -17.66 1.23 -14.58
N ILE A 112 -17.12 0.60 -15.62
CA ILE A 112 -17.77 0.58 -16.93
C ILE A 112 -19.00 -0.33 -16.88
N ASP A 113 -20.11 0.10 -17.48
CA ASP A 113 -21.30 -0.72 -17.67
C ASP A 113 -21.04 -1.78 -18.74
N THR A 114 -20.84 -3.03 -18.32
CA THR A 114 -20.52 -4.13 -19.23
C THR A 114 -21.76 -4.78 -19.86
N ASN A 115 -22.98 -4.31 -19.53
CA ASN A 115 -24.22 -4.83 -20.11
C ASN A 115 -24.65 -4.07 -21.37
N GLU A 116 -23.99 -2.97 -21.69
CA GLU A 116 -24.25 -2.16 -22.87
C GLU A 116 -23.37 -2.61 -24.05
N LEU A 117 -23.81 -2.32 -25.28
CA LEU A 117 -23.04 -2.64 -26.50
C LEU A 117 -21.77 -1.78 -26.66
N SER A 118 -21.69 -0.65 -25.94
CA SER A 118 -20.56 0.26 -25.93
C SER A 118 -19.98 0.42 -24.52
N LEU A 119 -18.64 0.52 -24.41
CA LEU A 119 -17.89 0.65 -23.15
C LEU A 119 -17.68 2.13 -22.75
N ASP A 120 -18.66 2.98 -22.99
CA ASP A 120 -18.59 4.44 -22.78
C ASP A 120 -19.39 4.92 -21.55
N LYS A 121 -20.28 4.07 -21.03
CA LYS A 121 -21.14 4.40 -19.89
C LYS A 121 -20.48 4.01 -18.57
N ALA A 122 -20.34 4.98 -17.67
CA ALA A 122 -19.93 4.74 -16.29
C ALA A 122 -21.14 4.48 -15.40
N VAL A 123 -21.06 3.43 -14.57
CA VAL A 123 -22.01 3.12 -13.50
C VAL A 123 -21.25 3.03 -12.18
N PHE A 124 -21.97 3.19 -11.06
CA PHE A 124 -21.36 3.15 -9.74
C PHE A 124 -21.77 1.87 -8.98
N SER A 125 -20.86 1.33 -8.18
CA SER A 125 -21.12 0.23 -7.23
C SER A 125 -20.53 0.55 -5.87
N THR A 126 -21.08 -0.07 -4.84
CA THR A 126 -20.44 -0.11 -3.53
C THR A 126 -19.36 -1.18 -3.49
N ALA A 127 -18.25 -0.90 -2.81
CA ALA A 127 -17.17 -1.84 -2.54
C ALA A 127 -16.58 -1.56 -1.14
N ASP A 128 -16.02 -2.59 -0.50
CA ASP A 128 -15.27 -2.40 0.75
C ASP A 128 -13.82 -2.02 0.43
N ASP A 129 -13.41 -0.85 0.92
CA ASP A 129 -12.03 -0.35 0.87
C ASP A 129 -11.34 -0.73 2.18
N ILE A 130 -10.28 -1.53 2.08
CA ILE A 130 -9.43 -1.94 3.19
C ILE A 130 -8.10 -1.22 3.06
N PHE A 131 -7.68 -0.53 4.12
CA PHE A 131 -6.45 0.25 4.15
C PHE A 131 -5.80 0.15 5.53
N TRP A 132 -4.54 0.53 5.62
CA TRP A 132 -3.85 0.72 6.90
C TRP A 132 -3.69 2.20 7.15
N GLU A 133 -3.82 2.64 8.40
CA GLU A 133 -3.61 4.06 8.74
C GLU A 133 -2.81 4.25 10.01
N SER A 134 -2.14 5.40 10.08
CA SER A 134 -1.43 5.90 11.25
C SER A 134 -1.52 7.42 11.34
N THR A 135 -1.45 7.97 12.55
CA THR A 135 -1.39 9.41 12.82
C THR A 135 0.04 9.86 13.09
N VAL A 136 0.43 10.99 12.50
CA VAL A 136 1.72 11.65 12.73
C VAL A 136 1.76 12.28 14.12
N LEU A 137 2.77 11.91 14.90
CA LEU A 137 2.99 12.34 16.28
C LEU A 137 4.18 13.30 16.41
N ASN A 138 5.25 13.07 15.64
CA ASN A 138 6.45 13.91 15.62
C ASN A 138 7.07 13.93 14.22
N PRO A 139 7.75 15.03 13.81
CA PRO A 139 8.55 15.03 12.59
C PRO A 139 9.78 14.13 12.76
N GLY A 140 10.23 13.53 11.65
CA GLY A 140 11.44 12.72 11.59
C GLY A 140 11.25 11.40 10.83
N PRO A 141 12.35 10.70 10.51
CA PRO A 141 12.31 9.48 9.71
C PRO A 141 11.60 8.34 10.45
N VAL A 142 10.95 7.46 9.69
CA VAL A 142 10.38 6.19 10.18
C VAL A 142 10.84 5.09 9.25
N THR A 143 11.46 4.05 9.80
CA THR A 143 11.82 2.85 9.05
C THR A 143 10.86 1.73 9.42
N TYR A 144 10.20 1.15 8.42
CA TYR A 144 9.28 0.05 8.61
C TYR A 144 9.42 -1.00 7.52
N HIS A 145 9.07 -2.25 7.85
CA HIS A 145 8.90 -3.32 6.89
C HIS A 145 7.42 -3.69 6.79
N THR A 146 6.89 -3.69 5.57
CA THR A 146 5.51 -4.11 5.30
C THR A 146 5.49 -5.60 5.03
N LYS A 147 4.76 -6.36 5.86
CA LYS A 147 4.48 -7.76 5.57
C LYS A 147 3.28 -7.84 4.64
N PHE A 148 3.39 -8.60 3.55
CA PHE A 148 2.31 -8.80 2.59
C PHE A 148 2.28 -10.23 2.07
N VAL A 149 1.13 -10.63 1.52
CA VAL A 149 0.89 -11.93 0.90
C VAL A 149 0.20 -11.75 -0.43
#